data_AF-A0AAD9L8L5-F1
#
_entry.id   AF-A0AAD9L8L5-F1
#
_cell.length_a   1.000
_cell.length_b   1.000
_cell.length_c   1.000
_cell.angle_alpha   90.00
_cell.angle_beta   90.00
_cell.angle_gamma   90.00
#
_symmetry.space_group_name_H-M   'P 1'
#
loop_
_entity.id
_entity.type
_entity.pdbx_description
1 polymer ?
#
loop_
_entity_poly.entity_id
_entity_poly.type
_entity_poly.pdbx_seq_one_letter_code
_entity_poly.pdbx_strand_id
1 'polypeptide(L)'
;MSTRPSSSSTNHQTIAPTVPQAVHALAAPTPSLIDSHLPNYLLPQVLDLLRESAAHVVRRKRQEEEDLRAEGLLPPVDKGKGRASANDDDKRLIEEELAKRVERMGLMVGGYVAERLTLARPPLANHLDIIKFVCKDLFLYVYSKQIDNLRTNHRGVFVLQSHAFPPLIPLSSYKGHAADMETAKPHLIFPQALIQGALSRLGMQAVVMVESSGLPQCTFQIRTVSKTGGPAALTPSGTPALPSTSDAHQPAASARPPVTQHNSSIEPR
;
A
#
# COMPACT_ATOMS: atom_id res chain seq x y z
N MET A 1 45.40 8.40 -37.86
CA MET A 1 44.23 7.54 -38.10
C MET A 1 44.00 6.72 -36.83
N SER A 2 42.99 7.07 -36.03
CA SER A 2 42.58 6.30 -34.85
C SER A 2 41.07 6.21 -34.85
N THR A 3 40.54 5.02 -35.14
CA THR A 3 39.11 4.72 -35.23
C THR A 3 38.57 4.31 -33.86
N ARG A 4 37.65 5.11 -33.31
CA ARG A 4 36.80 4.76 -32.16
C ARG A 4 35.78 3.70 -32.59
N PRO A 5 35.47 2.67 -31.77
CA PRO A 5 34.32 1.82 -32.03
C PRO A 5 33.03 2.55 -31.59
N SER A 6 32.09 2.63 -32.52
CA SER A 6 30.76 3.23 -32.35
C SER A 6 29.86 2.35 -31.49
N SER A 7 29.10 3.01 -30.62
CA SER A 7 28.05 2.48 -29.76
C SER A 7 26.95 1.73 -30.54
N SER A 8 26.71 0.46 -30.20
CA SER A 8 25.51 -0.27 -30.59
C SER A 8 24.34 0.14 -29.70
N SER A 9 23.49 1.02 -30.21
CA SER A 9 22.18 1.35 -29.65
C SER A 9 21.22 0.17 -29.81
N THR A 10 20.90 -0.51 -28.71
CA THR A 10 19.80 -1.48 -28.67
C THR A 10 18.49 -0.72 -28.84
N ASN A 11 17.92 -0.77 -30.05
CA ASN A 11 16.57 -0.27 -30.32
C ASN A 11 15.55 -1.10 -29.52
N HIS A 12 15.11 -0.60 -28.37
CA HIS A 12 13.86 -1.06 -27.77
C HIS A 12 12.73 -0.64 -28.71
N GLN A 13 12.23 -1.59 -29.49
CA GLN A 13 11.02 -1.39 -30.29
C GLN A 13 9.89 -1.01 -29.34
N THR A 14 9.36 0.20 -29.50
CA THR A 14 8.11 0.63 -28.87
C THR A 14 7.01 -0.23 -29.46
N ILE A 15 6.53 -1.21 -28.68
CA ILE A 15 5.33 -1.97 -29.02
C ILE A 15 4.20 -0.95 -29.21
N ALA A 16 3.75 -0.78 -30.45
CA ALA A 16 2.62 0.07 -30.75
C ALA A 16 1.40 -0.49 -30.00
N PRO A 17 0.57 0.36 -29.37
CA PRO A 17 -0.63 -0.11 -28.69
C PRO A 17 -1.47 -0.94 -29.67
N THR A 18 -1.94 -2.10 -29.22
CA THR A 18 -2.67 -3.10 -30.03
C THR A 18 -3.98 -2.55 -30.61
N VAL A 19 -4.45 -1.41 -30.09
CA VAL A 19 -5.63 -0.68 -30.53
C VAL A 19 -5.23 0.76 -30.91
N PRO A 20 -5.64 1.26 -32.10
CA PRO A 20 -5.38 2.64 -32.48
C PRO A 20 -5.94 3.64 -31.45
N GLN A 21 -5.17 4.69 -31.13
CA GLN A 21 -5.58 5.71 -30.14
C GLN A 21 -6.96 6.33 -30.44
N ALA A 22 -7.31 6.47 -31.73
CA ALA A 22 -8.62 6.97 -32.15
C ALA A 22 -9.79 6.06 -31.71
N VAL A 23 -9.61 4.74 -31.74
CA VAL A 23 -10.64 3.77 -31.32
C VAL A 23 -10.79 3.77 -29.79
N HIS A 24 -9.66 3.91 -29.07
CA HIS A 24 -9.69 4.12 -27.62
C HIS A 24 -10.41 5.40 -27.21
N ALA A 25 -10.24 6.49 -27.97
CA ALA A 25 -10.91 7.76 -27.70
C ALA A 25 -12.43 7.68 -27.89
N LEU A 26 -12.91 6.86 -28.84
CA LEU A 26 -14.34 6.63 -29.06
C LEU A 26 -14.98 5.73 -27.98
N ALA A 27 -14.20 4.82 -27.39
CA ALA A 27 -14.66 3.96 -26.31
C ALA A 27 -14.64 4.65 -24.93
N ALA A 28 -13.88 5.73 -24.78
CA ALA A 28 -13.83 6.51 -23.55
C ALA A 28 -15.03 7.47 -23.47
N PRO A 29 -15.83 7.44 -22.40
CA PRO A 29 -16.90 8.41 -22.23
C PRO A 29 -16.30 9.83 -22.17
N THR A 30 -17.02 10.81 -22.73
CA THR A 30 -16.62 12.22 -22.69
C THR A 30 -16.30 12.61 -21.24
N PRO A 31 -15.11 13.18 -20.96
CA PRO A 31 -14.74 13.51 -19.60
C PRO A 31 -15.70 14.55 -19.04
N SER A 32 -16.36 14.23 -17.93
CA SER A 32 -17.11 15.21 -17.14
C SER A 32 -16.12 16.18 -16.53
N LEU A 33 -16.12 17.43 -17.00
CA LEU A 33 -15.29 18.48 -16.43
C LEU A 33 -15.98 19.01 -15.17
N ILE A 34 -15.22 19.08 -14.09
CA ILE A 34 -15.65 19.63 -12.80
C ILE A 34 -14.66 20.73 -12.44
N ASP A 35 -15.12 21.77 -11.76
CA ASP A 35 -14.24 22.83 -11.26
C ASP A 35 -13.14 22.24 -10.36
N SER A 36 -11.89 22.57 -10.67
CA SER A 36 -10.70 22.19 -9.89
C SER A 36 -10.74 22.62 -8.43
N HIS A 37 -11.52 23.66 -8.08
CA HIS A 37 -11.68 24.13 -6.72
C HIS A 37 -12.75 23.39 -5.93
N LEU A 38 -13.65 22.64 -6.59
CA LEU A 38 -14.75 21.93 -5.92
C LEU A 38 -14.28 21.00 -4.79
N PRO A 39 -13.19 20.21 -4.94
CA PRO A 39 -12.70 19.37 -3.85
C PRO A 39 -12.32 20.14 -2.58
N ASN A 40 -11.89 21.40 -2.69
CA ASN A 40 -11.51 22.22 -1.54
C ASN A 40 -12.72 22.58 -0.66
N TYR A 41 -13.90 22.73 -1.27
CA TYR A 41 -15.15 23.00 -0.56
C TYR A 41 -15.79 21.73 -0.02
N LEU A 42 -15.71 20.63 -0.78
CA LEU A 42 -16.37 19.37 -0.43
C LEU A 42 -15.60 18.58 0.63
N LEU A 43 -14.26 18.59 0.60
CA LEU A 43 -13.44 17.77 1.48
C LEU A 43 -13.66 18.04 2.97
N PRO A 44 -13.70 19.29 3.46
CA PRO A 44 -14.02 19.56 4.87
C PRO A 44 -15.38 19.00 5.28
N GLN A 45 -16.41 19.19 4.45
CA GLN A 45 -17.77 18.72 4.73
C GLN A 45 -17.86 17.19 4.75
N VAL A 46 -17.13 16.52 3.86
CA VAL A 46 -17.05 15.05 3.85
C VAL A 46 -16.37 14.54 5.12
N LEU A 47 -15.29 15.18 5.58
CA LEU A 47 -14.62 14.78 6.82
C LEU A 47 -15.52 14.99 8.04
N ASP A 48 -16.27 16.08 8.09
CA ASP A 48 -17.22 16.36 9.17
C ASP A 48 -18.36 15.34 9.19
N LEU A 49 -18.96 15.04 8.02
CA LEU A 49 -20.00 14.01 7.89
C LEU A 49 -19.49 12.62 8.30
N LEU A 50 -18.27 12.26 7.88
CA LEU A 50 -17.66 10.99 8.27
C LEU A 50 -17.37 10.94 9.78
N ARG A 51 -17.00 12.07 10.39
CA ARG A 51 -16.78 12.17 11.84
C ARG A 51 -18.09 11.98 12.61
N GLU A 52 -19.18 12.61 12.19
CA GLU A 52 -20.52 12.41 12.77
C GLU A 52 -20.97 10.95 12.66
N SER A 53 -20.77 10.35 11.48
CA SER A 53 -21.06 8.93 11.27
C SER A 53 -20.18 8.01 12.12
N ALA A 54 -18.91 8.35 12.34
CA ALA A 54 -18.01 7.62 13.23
C ALA A 54 -18.47 7.74 14.70
N ALA A 55 -18.88 8.95 15.13
CA ALA A 55 -19.45 9.18 16.45
C ALA A 55 -20.71 8.34 16.71
N HIS A 56 -21.58 8.19 15.70
CA HIS A 56 -22.74 7.32 15.80
C HIS A 56 -22.34 5.84 16.00
N VAL A 57 -21.34 5.34 15.27
CA VAL A 57 -20.86 3.95 15.42
C VAL A 57 -20.19 3.71 16.77
N VAL A 58 -19.37 4.65 17.24
CA VAL A 58 -18.74 4.57 18.57
C VAL A 58 -19.80 4.57 19.66
N ARG A 59 -20.80 5.46 19.58
CA ARG A 59 -21.93 5.48 20.52
C ARG A 59 -22.70 4.16 20.51
N ARG A 60 -23.01 3.61 19.33
CA ARG A 60 -23.73 2.34 19.22
C ARG A 60 -22.95 1.18 19.83
N LYS A 61 -21.65 1.07 19.52
CA LYS A 61 -20.76 0.05 20.10
C LYS A 61 -20.69 0.17 21.62
N ARG A 62 -20.63 1.40 22.14
CA ARG A 62 -20.62 1.64 23.58
C ARG A 62 -21.91 1.19 24.24
N GLN A 63 -23.06 1.47 23.63
CA GLN A 63 -24.36 1.00 24.11
C GLN A 63 -24.41 -0.53 24.14
N GLU A 64 -23.96 -1.19 23.07
CA GLU A 64 -23.85 -2.65 23.02
C GLU A 64 -22.94 -3.19 24.16
N GLU A 65 -21.81 -2.54 24.45
CA GLU A 65 -20.95 -2.93 25.58
C GLU A 65 -21.60 -2.65 26.95
N GLU A 66 -22.42 -1.60 27.08
CA GLU A 66 -23.15 -1.29 28.31
C GLU A 66 -24.26 -2.32 28.57
N ASP A 67 -24.97 -2.74 27.52
CA ASP A 67 -25.99 -3.81 27.59
C ASP A 67 -25.34 -5.14 28.02
N LEU A 68 -24.20 -5.50 27.42
CA LEU A 68 -23.43 -6.69 27.82
C LEU A 68 -22.92 -6.62 29.28
N ARG A 69 -22.56 -5.42 29.77
CA ARG A 69 -22.21 -5.22 31.18
C ARG A 69 -23.43 -5.36 32.09
N ALA A 70 -24.60 -4.89 31.66
CA ALA A 70 -25.85 -5.03 32.41
C ALA A 70 -26.28 -6.50 32.56
N GLU A 71 -26.04 -7.32 31.53
CA GLU A 71 -26.24 -8.77 31.58
C GLU A 71 -25.12 -9.52 32.35
N GLY A 72 -24.05 -8.83 32.75
CA GLY A 72 -22.93 -9.41 33.50
C GLY A 72 -21.92 -10.18 32.64
N LEU A 73 -21.96 -10.05 31.31
CA LEU A 73 -21.03 -10.71 30.37
C LEU A 73 -19.67 -10.00 30.29
N LEU A 74 -19.58 -8.75 30.75
CA LEU A 74 -18.36 -7.95 30.75
C LEU A 74 -17.98 -7.49 32.16
N PRO A 75 -16.68 -7.39 32.48
CA PRO A 75 -16.23 -6.90 33.77
C PRO A 75 -16.65 -5.43 34.00
N PRO A 76 -16.89 -5.03 35.26
CA PRO A 76 -17.18 -3.64 35.60
C PRO A 76 -16.02 -2.73 35.19
N VAL A 77 -16.34 -1.54 34.69
CA VAL A 77 -15.34 -0.51 34.42
C VAL A 77 -14.70 -0.02 35.72
N ASP A 78 -13.36 0.10 35.72
CA ASP A 78 -12.61 0.63 36.86
C ASP A 78 -13.08 2.05 37.20
N LYS A 79 -13.64 2.21 38.40
CA LYS A 79 -14.21 3.48 38.91
C LYS A 79 -13.19 4.63 39.06
N GLY A 80 -11.92 4.41 38.72
CA GLY A 80 -10.84 5.39 38.81
C GLY A 80 -10.70 6.33 37.60
N LYS A 81 -11.29 6.01 36.43
CA LYS A 81 -11.26 6.91 35.26
C LYS A 81 -12.32 7.99 35.40
N GLY A 82 -11.92 9.23 35.68
CA GLY A 82 -12.83 10.37 35.74
C GLY A 82 -13.58 10.60 34.41
N ARG A 83 -14.76 11.22 34.48
CA ARG A 83 -15.64 11.51 33.32
C ARG A 83 -14.95 12.26 32.17
N ALA A 84 -13.93 13.07 32.48
CA ALA A 84 -13.10 13.74 31.49
C ALA A 84 -12.20 12.78 30.69
N SER A 85 -11.68 11.72 31.31
CA SER A 85 -10.88 10.70 30.63
C SER A 85 -11.72 9.89 29.66
N ALA A 86 -12.95 9.51 30.05
CA ALA A 86 -13.86 8.77 29.20
C ALA A 86 -14.25 9.55 27.93
N ASN A 87 -14.46 10.87 28.05
CA ASN A 87 -14.75 11.73 26.90
C ASN A 87 -13.53 11.87 25.95
N ASP A 88 -12.31 11.90 26.49
CA ASP A 88 -11.10 11.94 25.66
C ASP A 88 -10.87 10.59 24.94
N ASP A 89 -11.13 9.47 25.62
CA ASP A 89 -11.10 8.14 25.01
C ASP A 89 -12.11 8.03 23.85
N ASP A 90 -13.35 8.48 24.05
CA ASP A 90 -14.38 8.50 23.00
C ASP A 90 -13.94 9.35 21.81
N LYS A 91 -13.36 10.53 22.06
CA LYS A 91 -12.85 11.40 20.98
C LYS A 91 -11.75 10.71 20.17
N ARG A 92 -10.82 10.01 20.84
CA ARG A 92 -9.75 9.25 20.17
C ARG A 92 -10.31 8.11 19.31
N LEU A 93 -11.28 7.36 19.84
CA LEU A 93 -11.98 6.30 19.11
C LEU A 93 -12.69 6.83 17.85
N ILE A 94 -13.33 8.00 17.96
CA ILE A 94 -14.00 8.64 16.81
C ILE A 94 -12.98 9.02 15.73
N GLU A 95 -11.87 9.66 16.11
CA GLU A 95 -10.82 10.05 15.15
C GLU A 95 -10.13 8.82 14.53
N GLU A 96 -9.96 7.72 15.28
CA GLU A 96 -9.43 6.46 14.75
C GLU A 96 -10.39 5.82 13.73
N GLU A 97 -11.69 5.79 14.02
CA GLU A 97 -12.70 5.26 13.09
C GLU A 97 -12.86 6.14 11.84
N LEU A 98 -12.76 7.45 11.99
CA LEU A 98 -12.68 8.39 10.87
C LEU A 98 -11.46 8.08 9.99
N ALA A 99 -10.27 7.98 10.61
CA ALA A 99 -9.02 7.70 9.92
C ALA A 99 -9.11 6.41 9.10
N LYS A 100 -9.59 5.31 9.69
CA LYS A 100 -9.78 4.02 9.00
C LYS A 100 -10.69 4.12 7.78
N ARG A 101 -11.77 4.91 7.86
CA ARG A 101 -12.72 5.08 6.74
C ARG A 101 -12.09 5.87 5.61
N VAL A 102 -11.47 7.00 5.94
CA VAL A 102 -10.80 7.88 4.96
C VAL A 102 -9.62 7.15 4.30
N GLU A 103 -8.85 6.37 5.07
CA GLU A 103 -7.76 5.56 4.56
C GLU A 103 -8.26 4.51 3.56
N ARG A 104 -9.32 3.75 3.89
CA ARG A 104 -9.91 2.80 2.94
C ARG A 104 -10.36 3.46 1.64
N MET A 105 -10.98 4.64 1.72
CA MET A 105 -11.37 5.41 0.53
C MET A 105 -10.15 5.81 -0.30
N GLY A 106 -9.11 6.34 0.34
CA GLY A 106 -7.87 6.74 -0.33
C GLY A 106 -7.17 5.56 -1.02
N LEU A 107 -7.03 4.42 -0.33
CA LEU A 107 -6.42 3.21 -0.89
C LEU A 107 -7.15 2.73 -2.15
N MET A 108 -8.48 2.69 -2.12
CA MET A 108 -9.29 2.29 -3.27
C MET A 108 -9.17 3.28 -4.42
N VAL A 109 -9.38 4.58 -4.16
CA VAL A 109 -9.33 5.63 -5.19
C VAL A 109 -7.95 5.68 -5.84
N GLY A 110 -6.89 5.63 -5.04
CA GLY A 110 -5.51 5.66 -5.53
C GLY A 110 -5.21 4.49 -6.46
N GLY A 111 -5.66 3.28 -6.08
CA GLY A 111 -5.53 2.10 -6.91
C GLY A 111 -6.27 2.20 -8.23
N TYR A 112 -7.56 2.54 -8.21
CA TYR A 112 -8.38 2.65 -9.41
C TYR A 112 -7.89 3.75 -10.37
N VAL A 113 -7.48 4.90 -9.84
CA VAL A 113 -6.92 5.99 -10.65
C VAL A 113 -5.60 5.56 -11.27
N ALA A 114 -4.73 4.87 -10.53
CA ALA A 114 -3.47 4.36 -11.07
C ALA A 114 -3.68 3.36 -12.21
N GLU A 115 -4.58 2.39 -12.04
CA GLU A 115 -4.94 1.42 -13.09
C GLU A 115 -5.49 2.13 -14.33
N ARG A 116 -6.40 3.11 -14.14
CA ARG A 116 -6.98 3.87 -15.25
C ARG A 116 -5.93 4.68 -16.03
N LEU A 117 -5.02 5.36 -15.33
CA LEU A 117 -4.01 6.23 -15.97
C LEU A 117 -2.87 5.43 -16.63
N THR A 118 -2.69 4.16 -16.25
CA THR A 118 -1.63 3.30 -16.81
C THR A 118 -2.13 2.33 -17.89
N LEU A 119 -3.45 2.24 -18.11
CA LEU A 119 -4.08 1.29 -19.04
C LEU A 119 -3.50 1.32 -20.46
N ALA A 120 -3.19 2.50 -21.01
CA ALA A 120 -2.68 2.67 -22.37
C ALA A 120 -1.16 2.91 -22.43
N ARG A 121 -0.43 2.63 -21.34
CA ARG A 121 1.02 2.88 -21.24
C ARG A 121 1.81 1.58 -21.21
N PRO A 122 3.05 1.57 -21.72
CA PRO A 122 3.99 0.49 -21.44
C PRO A 122 4.14 0.30 -19.92
N PRO A 123 4.35 -0.95 -19.44
CA PRO A 123 4.55 -1.22 -18.01
C PRO A 123 5.67 -0.38 -17.40
N LEU A 124 5.43 0.12 -16.19
CA LEU A 124 6.44 0.85 -15.41
C LEU A 124 7.45 -0.16 -14.85
N ALA A 125 8.63 -0.24 -15.48
CA ALA A 125 9.60 -1.29 -15.19
C ALA A 125 10.29 -1.15 -13.83
N ASN A 126 10.59 0.09 -13.41
CA ASN A 126 11.40 0.36 -12.22
C ASN A 126 10.62 1.14 -11.16
N HIS A 127 11.01 0.98 -9.89
CA HIS A 127 10.42 1.74 -8.79
C HIS A 127 10.50 3.26 -9.01
N LEU A 128 11.59 3.75 -9.59
CA LEU A 128 11.75 5.18 -9.88
C LEU A 128 10.73 5.69 -10.91
N ASP A 129 10.35 4.86 -11.88
CA ASP A 129 9.36 5.25 -12.90
C ASP A 129 7.94 5.27 -12.31
N ILE A 130 7.64 4.35 -11.39
CA ILE A 130 6.41 4.38 -10.59
C ILE A 130 6.34 5.66 -9.74
N ILE A 131 7.43 6.05 -9.09
CA ILE A 131 7.46 7.30 -8.29
C ILE A 131 7.31 8.53 -9.19
N LYS A 132 7.93 8.55 -10.38
CA LYS A 132 7.72 9.63 -11.36
C LYS A 132 6.27 9.73 -11.83
N PHE A 133 5.62 8.58 -12.07
CA PHE A 133 4.20 8.52 -12.39
C PHE A 133 3.36 9.13 -11.26
N VAL A 134 3.65 8.80 -10.00
CA VAL A 134 2.98 9.42 -8.85
C VAL A 134 3.17 10.94 -8.86
N CYS A 135 4.41 11.41 -9.03
CA CYS A 135 4.75 12.84 -8.99
C CYS A 135 4.10 13.68 -10.11
N LYS A 136 3.95 13.11 -11.31
CA LYS A 136 3.59 13.86 -12.52
C LYS A 136 2.20 13.57 -13.05
N ASP A 137 1.73 12.32 -12.97
CA ASP A 137 0.46 11.90 -13.56
C ASP A 137 -0.62 11.80 -12.48
N LEU A 138 -0.38 11.02 -11.43
CA LEU A 138 -1.36 10.84 -10.35
C LEU A 138 -1.63 12.16 -9.62
N PHE A 139 -0.57 12.86 -9.20
CA PHE A 139 -0.71 14.12 -8.48
C PHE A 139 -1.39 15.18 -9.34
N LEU A 140 -1.04 15.24 -10.64
CA LEU A 140 -1.65 16.17 -11.57
C LEU A 140 -3.13 15.86 -11.80
N TYR A 141 -3.49 14.58 -11.91
CA TYR A 141 -4.88 14.17 -12.10
C TYR A 141 -5.76 14.50 -10.89
N VAL A 142 -5.27 14.31 -9.66
CA VAL A 142 -6.07 14.48 -8.44
C VAL A 142 -6.05 15.92 -7.92
N TYR A 143 -4.90 16.59 -7.97
CA TYR A 143 -4.71 17.90 -7.35
C TYR A 143 -4.47 19.03 -8.36
N SER A 144 -4.53 18.73 -9.67
CA SER A 144 -4.19 19.70 -10.73
C SER A 144 -2.82 20.35 -10.55
N LYS A 145 -1.89 19.60 -9.93
CA LYS A 145 -0.55 20.06 -9.56
C LYS A 145 0.45 18.90 -9.66
N GLN A 146 1.73 19.18 -9.95
CA GLN A 146 2.81 18.21 -9.84
C GLN A 146 3.55 18.33 -8.49
N ILE A 147 4.22 17.26 -8.07
CA ILE A 147 5.12 17.33 -6.92
C ILE A 147 6.30 18.26 -7.25
N ASP A 148 6.60 19.19 -6.34
CA ASP A 148 7.61 20.22 -6.56
C ASP A 148 9.03 19.65 -6.49
N ASN A 149 9.28 18.77 -5.51
CA ASN A 149 10.59 18.17 -5.29
C ASN A 149 10.50 16.66 -5.03
N LEU A 150 11.37 15.90 -5.69
CA LEU A 150 11.57 14.47 -5.45
C LEU A 150 13.03 14.23 -5.06
N ARG A 151 13.25 13.65 -3.87
CA ARG A 151 14.56 13.19 -3.41
C ARG A 151 14.52 11.68 -3.20
N THR A 152 15.62 11.00 -3.47
CA THR A 152 15.74 9.55 -3.21
C THR A 152 17.14 9.22 -2.74
N ASN A 153 17.25 8.18 -1.90
CA ASN A 153 18.54 7.60 -1.53
C ASN A 153 18.96 6.45 -2.44
N HIS A 154 18.19 6.14 -3.51
CA HIS A 154 18.36 4.99 -4.40
C HIS A 154 18.37 3.62 -3.70
N ARG A 155 18.05 3.57 -2.40
CA ARG A 155 17.98 2.38 -1.53
C ARG A 155 16.56 2.17 -1.02
N GLY A 156 15.57 2.53 -1.82
CA GLY A 156 14.15 2.30 -1.50
C GLY A 156 13.50 3.36 -0.60
N VAL A 157 14.12 4.52 -0.39
CA VAL A 157 13.48 5.66 0.28
C VAL A 157 13.33 6.81 -0.71
N PHE A 158 12.12 7.35 -0.78
CA PHE A 158 11.75 8.50 -1.59
C PHE A 158 11.08 9.55 -0.70
N VAL A 159 11.38 10.81 -0.96
CA VAL A 159 10.81 11.96 -0.25
C VAL A 159 10.26 12.91 -1.31
N LEU A 160 8.94 13.09 -1.29
CA LEU A 160 8.20 13.95 -2.22
C LEU A 160 7.75 15.17 -1.41
N GLN A 161 8.01 16.37 -1.91
CA GLN A 161 7.62 17.61 -1.25
C GLN A 161 6.71 18.43 -2.15
N SER A 162 5.64 18.93 -1.56
CA SER A 162 4.73 19.91 -2.15
C SER A 162 4.73 21.17 -1.30
N HIS A 163 5.21 22.29 -1.82
CA HIS A 163 5.30 23.57 -1.11
C HIS A 163 3.93 24.22 -0.87
N ALA A 164 3.03 24.10 -1.85
CA ALA A 164 1.64 24.56 -1.75
C ALA A 164 0.71 23.38 -2.06
N PHE A 165 0.37 22.60 -1.03
CA PHE A 165 -0.47 21.42 -1.19
C PHE A 165 -1.96 21.81 -1.19
N PRO A 166 -2.72 21.59 -2.27
CA PRO A 166 -4.06 22.18 -2.42
C PRO A 166 -5.04 21.93 -1.26
N PRO A 167 -5.12 20.72 -0.66
CA PRO A 167 -5.99 20.49 0.50
C PRO A 167 -5.65 21.30 1.75
N LEU A 168 -4.42 21.83 1.84
CA LEU A 168 -3.91 22.57 2.99
C LEU A 168 -3.92 24.09 2.80
N ILE A 169 -3.98 24.57 1.55
CA ILE A 169 -4.03 26.00 1.24
C ILE A 169 -5.17 26.74 1.97
N PRO A 170 -6.42 26.23 2.03
CA PRO A 170 -7.51 26.97 2.68
C PRO A 170 -7.48 26.86 4.21
N LEU A 171 -6.57 26.07 4.79
CA LEU A 171 -6.53 25.87 6.23
C LEU A 171 -5.77 27.03 6.89
N SER A 172 -6.52 27.98 7.41
CA SER A 172 -6.01 29.04 8.27
C SER A 172 -7.07 29.42 9.30
N SER A 173 -6.68 29.53 10.56
CA SER A 173 -7.55 29.89 11.68
C SER A 173 -6.98 31.06 12.46
N TYR A 174 -7.88 31.88 13.00
CA TYR A 174 -7.54 32.95 13.94
C TYR A 174 -6.92 32.42 15.25
N LYS A 175 -7.05 31.11 15.53
CA LYS A 175 -6.52 30.43 16.72
C LYS A 175 -5.00 30.22 16.68
N GLY A 176 -4.37 30.57 15.57
CA GLY A 176 -2.91 30.52 15.40
C GLY A 176 -2.39 29.19 14.89
N HIS A 177 -1.08 29.16 14.64
CA HIS A 177 -0.40 28.10 13.88
C HIS A 177 -0.59 26.69 14.45
N ALA A 178 -0.61 26.54 15.79
CA ALA A 178 -0.79 25.23 16.43
C ALA A 178 -2.16 24.61 16.12
N ALA A 179 -3.23 25.41 16.15
CA ALA A 179 -4.58 24.96 15.83
C ALA A 179 -4.72 24.60 14.34
N ASP A 180 -4.02 25.33 13.46
CA ASP A 180 -4.00 25.04 12.04
C ASP A 180 -3.32 23.69 11.76
N MET A 181 -2.21 23.40 12.43
CA MET A 181 -1.54 22.10 12.31
C MET A 181 -2.42 20.94 12.80
N GLU A 182 -3.17 21.13 13.89
CA GLU A 182 -4.10 20.10 14.36
C GLU A 182 -5.23 19.84 13.36
N THR A 183 -5.78 20.90 12.78
CA THR A 183 -6.83 20.82 11.76
C THR A 183 -6.31 20.19 10.47
N ALA A 184 -5.03 20.32 10.15
CA ALA A 184 -4.43 19.74 8.95
C ALA A 184 -4.33 18.20 8.99
N LYS A 185 -4.18 17.59 10.17
CA LYS A 185 -3.88 16.13 10.29
C LYS A 185 -4.92 15.25 9.56
N PRO A 186 -6.24 15.42 9.74
CA PRO A 186 -7.23 14.60 9.03
C PRO A 186 -7.19 14.76 7.51
N HIS A 187 -6.83 15.95 7.01
CA HIS A 187 -6.73 16.22 5.57
C HIS A 187 -5.56 15.49 4.90
N LEU A 188 -4.58 15.01 5.67
CA LEU A 188 -3.41 14.28 5.18
C LEU A 188 -3.62 12.76 5.05
N ILE A 189 -4.65 12.23 5.72
CA ILE A 189 -4.96 10.79 5.73
C ILE A 189 -5.30 10.29 4.32
N PHE A 190 -6.18 11.02 3.63
CA PHE A 190 -6.59 10.65 2.27
C PHE A 190 -5.40 10.70 1.28
N PRO A 191 -4.60 11.78 1.18
CA PRO A 191 -3.41 11.83 0.34
C PRO A 191 -2.39 10.72 0.63
N GLN A 192 -2.16 10.39 1.90
CA GLN A 192 -1.27 9.28 2.30
C GLN A 192 -1.76 7.97 1.70
N ALA A 193 -3.02 7.64 1.95
CA ALA A 193 -3.66 6.42 1.51
C ALA A 193 -3.81 6.35 -0.03
N LEU A 194 -4.07 7.47 -0.68
CA LEU A 194 -4.13 7.61 -2.13
C LEU A 194 -2.83 7.15 -2.79
N ILE A 195 -1.69 7.67 -2.32
CA ILE A 195 -0.38 7.28 -2.86
C ILE A 195 -0.12 5.81 -2.53
N GLN A 196 -0.40 5.36 -1.32
CA GLN A 196 -0.18 3.96 -0.93
C GLN A 196 -1.00 2.97 -1.77
N GLY A 197 -2.26 3.28 -2.05
CA GLY A 197 -3.13 2.48 -2.91
C GLY A 197 -2.63 2.41 -4.35
N ALA A 198 -2.18 3.55 -4.90
CA ALA A 198 -1.58 3.59 -6.23
C ALA A 198 -0.31 2.74 -6.31
N LEU A 199 0.61 2.88 -5.35
CA LEU A 199 1.86 2.10 -5.31
C LEU A 199 1.60 0.60 -5.24
N SER A 200 0.64 0.17 -4.41
CA SER A 200 0.27 -1.23 -4.26
C SER A 200 -0.27 -1.83 -5.57
N ARG A 201 -1.15 -1.12 -6.29
CA ARG A 201 -1.67 -1.58 -7.60
C ARG A 201 -0.62 -1.60 -8.71
N LEU A 202 0.36 -0.71 -8.64
CA LEU A 202 1.49 -0.69 -9.57
C LEU A 202 2.58 -1.73 -9.23
N GLY A 203 2.35 -2.57 -8.21
CA GLY A 203 3.27 -3.65 -7.83
C GLY A 203 4.44 -3.20 -6.95
N MET A 204 4.42 -1.98 -6.43
CA MET A 204 5.41 -1.50 -5.45
C MET A 204 4.86 -1.60 -4.03
N GLN A 205 5.38 -2.57 -3.28
CA GLN A 205 5.09 -2.67 -1.85
C GLN A 205 5.90 -1.59 -1.09
N ALA A 206 5.20 -0.57 -0.60
CA ALA A 206 5.80 0.52 0.15
C ALA A 206 4.87 1.03 1.24
N VAL A 207 5.47 1.61 2.28
CA VAL A 207 4.77 2.36 3.34
C VAL A 207 4.92 3.83 3.04
N VAL A 208 3.81 4.56 3.10
CA VAL A 208 3.76 6.01 2.88
C VAL A 208 3.46 6.69 4.21
N MET A 209 4.31 7.63 4.60
CA MET A 209 4.10 8.50 5.75
C MET A 209 3.96 9.93 5.26
N VAL A 210 3.04 10.68 5.85
CA VAL A 210 2.79 12.07 5.48
C VAL A 210 2.93 12.97 6.69
N GLU A 211 3.65 14.07 6.50
CA GLU A 211 3.84 15.10 7.52
C GLU A 211 3.77 16.51 6.92
N SER A 212 3.30 17.45 7.74
CA SER A 212 3.30 18.87 7.45
C SER A 212 4.07 19.59 8.55
N SER A 213 5.21 20.19 8.20
CA SER A 213 6.03 21.02 9.10
C SER A 213 5.61 22.49 9.12
N GLY A 214 4.70 22.89 8.24
CA GLY A 214 4.09 24.21 8.20
C GLY A 214 3.11 24.29 7.04
N LEU A 215 2.02 25.03 7.18
CA LEU A 215 1.07 25.20 6.08
C LEU A 215 1.60 26.25 5.10
N PRO A 216 1.41 26.08 3.78
CA PRO A 216 0.65 25.02 3.11
C PRO A 216 1.52 23.84 2.59
N GLN A 217 2.73 23.64 3.12
CA GLN A 217 3.66 22.62 2.62
C GLN A 217 3.39 21.22 3.21
N CYS A 218 3.66 20.19 2.43
CA CYS A 218 3.46 18.79 2.80
C CYS A 218 4.62 17.93 2.26
N THR A 219 5.06 16.97 3.06
CA THR A 219 6.10 16.00 2.70
C THR A 219 5.54 14.58 2.80
N PHE A 220 5.75 13.79 1.73
CA PHE A 220 5.43 12.38 1.67
C PHE A 220 6.71 11.58 1.68
N GLN A 221 6.90 10.75 2.70
CA GLN A 221 8.01 9.82 2.82
C GLN A 221 7.54 8.42 2.42
N ILE A 222 8.14 7.87 1.37
CA ILE A 222 7.82 6.55 0.84
C ILE A 222 9.00 5.63 1.12
N ARG A 223 8.76 4.53 1.82
CA ARG A 223 9.76 3.50 2.11
C ARG A 223 9.30 2.18 1.52
N THR A 224 10.07 1.64 0.57
CA THR A 224 9.81 0.32 0.01
C THR A 224 10.07 -0.74 1.08
N VAL A 225 9.17 -1.71 1.20
CA VAL A 225 9.42 -2.90 1.99
C VAL A 225 10.18 -3.89 1.11
N SER A 226 11.43 -4.17 1.47
CA SER A 226 12.20 -5.22 0.80
C SER A 226 11.45 -6.54 0.93
N LYS A 227 11.22 -7.22 -0.20
CA LYS A 227 10.63 -8.55 -0.23
C LYS A 227 11.65 -9.57 0.31
N THR A 228 11.85 -9.56 1.63
CA THR A 228 12.64 -10.59 2.32
C THR A 228 11.73 -11.77 2.58
N GLY A 229 11.85 -12.82 1.75
CA GLY A 229 11.23 -14.13 1.95
C GLY A 229 9.77 -14.24 1.52
N GLY A 230 9.54 -14.65 0.27
CA GLY A 230 8.30 -15.36 -0.05
C GLY A 230 8.34 -16.77 0.55
N PRO A 231 7.21 -17.34 1.00
CA PRO A 231 7.16 -18.78 1.27
C PRO A 231 7.50 -19.51 -0.04
N ALA A 232 8.28 -20.58 0.10
CA ALA A 232 8.71 -21.45 -0.98
C ALA A 232 7.57 -21.73 -1.96
N ALA A 233 7.87 -21.66 -3.25
CA ALA A 233 6.98 -22.10 -4.31
C ALA A 233 6.39 -23.46 -3.94
N LEU A 234 5.06 -23.50 -3.78
CA LEU A 234 4.31 -24.75 -3.75
C LEU A 234 4.52 -25.42 -5.11
N THR A 235 5.36 -26.45 -5.12
CA THR A 235 5.42 -27.44 -6.18
C THR A 235 4.01 -27.96 -6.46
N PRO A 236 3.59 -28.08 -7.73
CA PRO A 236 2.30 -28.67 -8.05
C PRO A 236 2.31 -30.14 -7.61
N SER A 237 1.40 -30.45 -6.69
CA SER A 237 1.08 -31.77 -6.16
C SER A 237 0.92 -32.80 -7.27
N GLY A 238 1.78 -33.81 -7.27
CA GLY A 238 1.60 -35.03 -8.05
C GLY A 238 0.35 -35.78 -7.62
N THR A 239 -0.39 -36.25 -8.62
CA THR A 239 -1.61 -37.05 -8.55
C THR A 239 -1.45 -38.27 -7.63
N PRO A 240 -2.40 -38.58 -6.72
CA PRO A 240 -2.35 -39.80 -5.93
C PRO A 240 -2.80 -41.01 -6.76
N ALA A 241 -1.89 -41.97 -6.97
CA ALA A 241 -2.23 -43.27 -7.57
C ALA A 241 -2.78 -44.23 -6.50
N LEU A 242 -3.91 -44.88 -6.82
CA LEU A 242 -4.50 -45.96 -6.02
C LEU A 242 -3.61 -47.22 -6.05
N PRO A 243 -3.59 -48.04 -4.97
CA PRO A 243 -2.85 -49.29 -4.93
C PRO A 243 -3.66 -50.44 -5.56
N SER A 244 -3.07 -51.14 -6.53
CA SER A 244 -3.54 -52.44 -7.02
C SER A 244 -2.80 -53.56 -6.28
N THR A 245 -3.53 -54.29 -5.44
CA THR A 245 -3.16 -55.58 -4.87
C THR A 245 -3.34 -56.69 -5.91
N SER A 246 -2.33 -57.53 -6.10
CA SER A 246 -2.53 -58.95 -6.47
C SER A 246 -1.30 -59.77 -6.10
N ASP A 247 -1.53 -60.74 -5.24
CA ASP A 247 -0.64 -61.79 -4.74
C ASP A 247 0.10 -62.58 -5.84
N ALA A 248 1.31 -63.06 -5.53
CA ALA A 248 1.57 -64.47 -5.22
C ALA A 248 3.02 -64.92 -5.53
N HIS A 249 3.50 -65.82 -4.66
CA HIS A 249 4.53 -66.85 -4.88
C HIS A 249 6.02 -66.53 -4.63
N GLN A 250 6.45 -66.93 -3.42
CA GLN A 250 7.77 -67.47 -3.08
C GLN A 250 7.94 -68.88 -3.69
N PRO A 251 9.16 -69.45 -3.84
CA PRO A 251 9.81 -70.08 -2.69
C PRO A 251 11.37 -70.02 -2.65
N ALA A 252 11.88 -70.64 -1.59
CA ALA A 252 13.20 -70.57 -0.94
C ALA A 252 14.38 -71.33 -1.56
N ALA A 253 15.60 -70.98 -1.13
CA ALA A 253 16.79 -71.80 -0.76
C ALA A 253 18.07 -70.95 -0.96
N SER A 254 19.22 -71.08 -0.30
CA SER A 254 19.75 -71.78 0.88
C SER A 254 21.28 -71.44 0.93
N ALA A 255 21.90 -71.55 2.11
CA ALA A 255 23.32 -71.84 2.37
C ALA A 255 24.38 -70.72 2.61
N ARG A 256 24.71 -70.59 3.92
CA ARG A 256 26.02 -70.58 4.63
C ARG A 256 27.06 -69.41 4.55
N PRO A 257 27.77 -69.09 5.67
CA PRO A 257 28.84 -68.07 5.81
C PRO A 257 30.25 -68.73 5.97
N PRO A 258 31.30 -68.07 6.54
CA PRO A 258 32.02 -66.83 6.18
C PRO A 258 33.53 -67.10 5.87
N VAL A 259 34.29 -66.13 5.35
CA VAL A 259 35.78 -66.18 5.39
C VAL A 259 36.36 -64.82 5.77
N THR A 260 36.99 -64.82 6.94
CA THR A 260 37.92 -63.84 7.50
C THR A 260 39.25 -63.90 6.77
N GLN A 261 39.83 -62.77 6.37
CA GLN A 261 41.28 -62.64 6.26
C GLN A 261 41.73 -61.30 6.86
N HIS A 262 42.42 -61.44 8.00
CA HIS A 262 43.50 -60.57 8.43
C HIS A 262 44.50 -60.38 7.28
N ASN A 263 44.98 -59.16 7.08
CA ASN A 263 46.41 -59.00 6.97
C ASN A 263 46.86 -57.66 7.55
N SER A 264 47.96 -57.77 8.28
CA SER A 264 48.55 -56.77 9.15
C SER A 264 49.67 -56.03 8.41
N SER A 265 49.91 -54.81 8.86
CA SER A 265 51.26 -54.32 9.20
C SER A 265 52.22 -53.81 8.10
N ILE A 266 52.88 -52.71 8.51
CA ILE A 266 54.28 -52.29 8.26
C ILE A 266 54.49 -51.17 7.23
N GLU A 267 54.56 -49.96 7.80
CA GLU A 267 55.47 -48.84 7.49
C GLU A 267 56.93 -49.32 7.33
N PRO A 268 57.79 -48.69 6.49
CA PRO A 268 58.68 -47.69 7.08
C PRO A 268 59.20 -46.57 6.17
N ARG A 269 59.73 -45.55 6.86
CA ARG A 269 60.66 -44.45 6.50
C ARG A 269 60.08 -43.11 6.08
#